data_AF-J3NZJ3-F1
#
_entry.id   AF-J3NZJ3-F1
#
_cell.length_a   1.000
_cell.length_b   1.000
_cell.length_c   1.000
_cell.angle_alpha   90.00
_cell.angle_beta   90.00
_cell.angle_gamma   90.00
#
_symmetry.space_group_name_H-M   'P 1'
#
loop_
_entity.id
_entity.type
_entity.pdbx_description
1 polymer ?
#
loop_
_entity_poly.entity_id
_entity_poly.type
_entity_poly.pdbx_seq_one_letter_code
_entity_poly.pdbx_strand_id
1 'polypeptide(L)'
;MAPIPFACYGTDVELADKIGACMQPEYELVHGCFSLAAATTELPDSFAGNLDKADAASEPIGSNARAPRDQRRAPRFLCIGGTIPDEH
;
A
#
# COMPACT_ATOMS: atom_id res chain seq x y z
N MET A 1 -16.86 2.82 -12.97
CA MET A 1 -16.63 1.82 -11.91
C MET A 1 -15.59 2.37 -10.97
N ALA A 2 -15.63 2.04 -9.68
CA ALA A 2 -14.58 2.46 -8.75
C ALA A 2 -13.31 1.63 -8.99
N PRO A 3 -12.10 2.21 -8.89
CA PRO A 3 -10.84 1.49 -9.08
C PRO A 3 -10.67 0.37 -8.06
N ILE A 4 -9.97 -0.70 -8.41
CA ILE A 4 -9.68 -1.82 -7.51
C ILE A 4 -8.52 -1.43 -6.59
N PRO A 5 -8.68 -1.44 -5.26
CA PRO A 5 -7.67 -0.98 -4.33
C PRO A 5 -6.61 -2.07 -4.13
N PHE A 6 -5.34 -1.68 -4.10
CA PHE A 6 -4.22 -2.61 -3.89
C PHE A 6 -3.16 -2.02 -2.96
N ALA A 7 -2.42 -2.92 -2.31
CA ALA A 7 -1.26 -2.55 -1.50
C ALA A 7 0.03 -2.85 -2.24
N CYS A 8 1.11 -2.13 -1.92
CA CYS A 8 2.43 -2.39 -2.47
C CYS A 8 3.42 -2.74 -1.34
N TYR A 9 4.27 -3.72 -1.59
CA TYR A 9 5.45 -4.01 -0.76
C TYR A 9 6.71 -3.98 -1.62
N GLY A 10 7.74 -3.26 -1.16
CA GLY A 10 9.05 -3.11 -1.84
C GLY A 10 10.02 -2.32 -0.97
N THR A 11 11.18 -1.90 -1.52
CA THR A 11 12.12 -0.99 -0.81
C THR A 11 12.20 0.40 -1.43
N ASP A 12 11.59 0.60 -2.59
CA ASP A 12 11.69 1.84 -3.37
C ASP A 12 10.31 2.53 -3.43
N VAL A 13 10.22 3.65 -2.71
CA VAL A 13 9.02 4.46 -2.59
C VAL A 13 8.66 5.14 -3.91
N GLU A 14 9.66 5.64 -4.65
CA GLU A 14 9.42 6.30 -5.94
C GLU A 14 8.89 5.30 -6.97
N LEU A 15 9.41 4.07 -6.95
CA LEU A 15 8.93 3.02 -7.85
C LEU A 15 7.50 2.60 -7.52
N ALA A 16 7.14 2.49 -6.24
CA ALA A 16 5.75 2.20 -5.85
C ALA A 16 4.77 3.29 -6.33
N ASP A 17 5.16 4.57 -6.26
CA ASP A 17 4.33 5.67 -6.78
C ASP A 17 4.17 5.59 -8.32
N LYS A 18 5.26 5.27 -9.04
CA LYS A 18 5.23 5.04 -10.50
C LYS A 18 4.34 3.86 -10.87
N ILE A 19 4.42 2.75 -10.13
CA ILE A 19 3.53 1.58 -10.31
C ILE A 19 2.08 2.01 -10.08
N GLY A 20 1.80 2.76 -9.01
CA GLY A 20 0.49 3.31 -8.72
C GLY A 20 -0.07 4.14 -9.89
N ALA A 21 0.74 5.03 -10.45
CA ALA A 21 0.36 5.85 -11.60
C ALA A 21 0.10 5.02 -12.87
N CYS A 22 0.93 4.00 -13.15
CA CYS A 22 0.79 3.13 -14.32
C CYS A 22 -0.44 2.21 -14.27
N MET A 23 -0.95 1.90 -13.09
CA MET A 23 -2.11 1.00 -12.93
C MET A 23 -3.44 1.76 -12.88
N GLN A 24 -3.42 3.09 -12.91
CA GLN A 24 -4.62 3.90 -13.09
C GLN A 24 -5.12 3.82 -14.55
N PRO A 25 -6.44 3.94 -14.78
CA PRO A 25 -7.51 4.18 -13.79
C PRO A 25 -8.10 2.92 -13.16
N GLU A 26 -7.73 1.71 -13.59
CA GLU A 26 -8.37 0.47 -13.15
C GLU A 26 -8.04 0.10 -11.70
N TYR A 27 -6.86 0.47 -11.22
CA TYR A 27 -6.37 0.15 -9.89
C TYR A 27 -5.90 1.38 -9.13
N GLU A 28 -6.04 1.32 -7.81
CA GLU A 28 -5.65 2.40 -6.89
C GLU A 28 -4.70 1.87 -5.83
N LEU A 29 -3.51 2.48 -5.73
CA LEU A 29 -2.59 2.20 -4.64
C LEU A 29 -3.15 2.81 -3.35
N VAL A 30 -3.61 1.97 -2.43
CA VAL A 30 -4.23 2.43 -1.18
C VAL A 30 -3.27 2.41 0.00
N HIS A 31 -2.23 1.58 -0.04
CA HIS A 31 -1.28 1.43 1.06
C HIS A 31 0.08 0.94 0.56
N GLY A 32 1.17 1.55 1.00
CA GLY A 32 2.54 1.13 0.68
C GLY A 32 3.32 0.76 1.94
N CYS A 33 3.97 -0.41 1.93
CA CYS A 33 4.89 -0.85 2.97
C CYS A 33 6.31 -0.97 2.39
N PHE A 34 7.29 -0.32 3.04
CA PHE A 34 8.66 -0.24 2.52
C PHE A 34 9.73 -0.89 3.40
N SER A 35 9.30 -1.65 4.40
CA SER A 35 10.15 -2.50 5.22
C SER A 35 9.43 -3.79 5.56
N LEU A 36 10.18 -4.85 5.83
CA LEU A 36 9.60 -6.13 6.28
C LEU A 36 8.85 -5.97 7.61
N ALA A 37 9.39 -5.18 8.54
CA ALA A 37 8.75 -4.92 9.83
C ALA A 37 7.38 -4.24 9.67
N ALA A 38 7.28 -3.23 8.81
CA ALA A 38 6.01 -2.61 8.45
C ALA A 38 5.08 -3.64 7.76
N ALA A 39 5.57 -4.33 6.74
CA ALA A 39 4.76 -5.28 5.96
C ALA A 39 4.14 -6.38 6.83
N THR A 40 4.90 -6.95 7.77
CA THR A 40 4.44 -8.02 8.67
C THR A 40 3.41 -7.55 9.69
N THR A 41 3.31 -6.24 9.96
CA THR A 41 2.40 -5.68 10.97
C THR A 41 1.23 -4.91 10.38
N GLU A 42 1.40 -4.30 9.21
CA GLU A 42 0.42 -3.41 8.59
C GLU A 42 -0.39 -4.11 7.49
N LEU A 43 0.22 -5.00 6.69
CA LEU A 43 -0.49 -5.67 5.61
C LEU A 43 -1.60 -6.59 6.13
N PRO A 44 -1.39 -7.49 7.12
CA PRO A 44 -2.46 -8.35 7.62
C PRO A 44 -3.68 -7.55 8.12
N ASP A 45 -3.44 -6.47 8.86
CA ASP A 45 -4.48 -5.58 9.36
C ASP A 45 -5.19 -4.86 8.20
N SER A 46 -4.43 -4.35 7.23
CA SER A 46 -4.98 -3.66 6.06
C SER A 46 -5.89 -4.56 5.25
N PHE A 47 -5.47 -5.79 4.96
CA PHE A 47 -6.29 -6.79 4.25
C PHE A 47 -7.50 -7.26 5.07
N ALA A 48 -7.41 -7.23 6.41
CA ALA A 48 -8.54 -7.49 7.30
C ALA A 48 -9.51 -6.30 7.42
N GLY A 49 -9.19 -5.15 6.82
CA GLY A 49 -9.99 -3.93 6.87
C GLY A 49 -9.76 -3.07 8.11
N ASN A 50 -8.74 -3.38 8.92
CA ASN A 50 -8.28 -2.51 10.00
C ASN A 50 -7.31 -1.46 9.45
N LEU A 51 -7.84 -0.30 9.08
CA LEU A 51 -7.09 0.77 8.38
C LEU A 51 -6.61 1.87 9.34
N ASP A 52 -6.60 1.59 10.64
CA ASP A 52 -6.21 2.52 11.70
C ASP A 52 -4.69 2.74 11.76
N LYS A 53 -3.93 1.91 11.05
CA LYS A 53 -2.48 2.02 10.90
C LYS A 53 -2.04 2.59 9.55
N ALA A 54 -2.97 3.00 8.70
CA ALA A 54 -2.64 3.51 7.36
C ALA A 54 -1.79 4.80 7.37
N ASP A 55 -1.76 5.48 8.52
CA ASP A 55 -1.01 6.68 8.87
C ASP A 55 0.21 6.41 9.76
N ALA A 56 0.38 5.17 10.23
CA ALA A 56 1.49 4.78 11.12
C ALA A 56 2.79 4.44 10.37
N ALA A 57 2.72 4.26 9.05
CA ALA A 57 3.88 4.00 8.20
C ALA A 57 4.82 5.21 8.18
N SER A 58 6.14 4.95 8.24
CA SER A 58 7.17 6.01 8.18
C SER A 58 7.13 6.83 6.89
N GLU A 59 6.57 6.27 5.82
CA GLU A 59 6.32 6.95 4.55
C GLU A 59 4.87 6.70 4.08
N PRO A 60 3.94 7.65 4.31
CA PRO A 60 2.53 7.50 3.98
C PRO A 60 2.30 7.54 2.45
N ILE A 61 2.44 6.39 1.78
CA ILE A 61 2.08 6.19 0.37
C ILE A 61 0.72 5.50 0.23
N GLY A 62 0.02 5.91 -0.82
CA GLY A 62 -1.30 5.43 -1.18
C GLY A 62 -2.42 6.30 -0.64
N SER A 63 -3.61 6.09 -1.16
CA SER A 63 -4.76 6.95 -0.82
C SER A 63 -5.19 6.83 0.64
N ASN A 64 -5.04 5.68 1.31
CA ASN A 64 -5.44 5.55 2.71
C ASN A 64 -4.64 6.46 3.65
N ALA A 65 -3.40 6.76 3.28
CA ALA A 65 -2.54 7.60 4.08
C ALA A 65 -2.93 9.10 4.00
N ARG A 66 -3.68 9.48 2.96
CA ARG A 66 -4.14 10.86 2.71
C ARG A 66 -5.65 11.04 2.90
N ALA A 67 -6.40 9.95 2.85
CA ALA A 67 -7.85 9.95 2.94
C ALA A 67 -8.34 9.99 4.40
N PRO A 68 -9.45 10.69 4.66
CA PRO A 68 -10.24 10.53 5.89
C PRO A 68 -10.57 9.07 6.16
N ARG A 69 -10.70 8.69 7.44
CA ARG A 69 -10.86 7.28 7.87
C ARG A 69 -12.04 6.57 7.21
N ASP A 70 -13.14 7.29 6.98
CA ASP A 70 -14.36 6.80 6.31
C ASP A 70 -14.21 6.61 4.79
N GLN A 71 -13.15 7.16 4.19
CA GLN A 71 -12.83 7.04 2.78
C GLN A 71 -11.68 6.05 2.50
N ARG A 72 -11.05 5.51 3.54
CA ARG A 72 -10.00 4.50 3.43
C ARG A 72 -10.59 3.17 2.94
N ARG A 73 -9.81 2.41 2.17
CA ARG A 73 -10.24 1.17 1.52
C ARG A 73 -9.26 0.04 1.80
N ALA A 74 -9.78 -1.13 2.11
CA ALA A 74 -8.96 -2.34 2.26
C ALA A 74 -8.42 -2.79 0.88
N PRO A 75 -7.11 -3.10 0.76
CA PRO A 75 -6.56 -3.66 -0.47
C PRO A 75 -7.18 -5.02 -0.80
N ARG A 76 -7.26 -5.33 -2.11
CA ARG A 76 -7.80 -6.60 -2.64
C ARG A 76 -6.71 -7.56 -3.12
N PHE A 77 -5.54 -7.03 -3.42
CA PHE A 77 -4.35 -7.80 -3.74
C PHE A 77 -3.11 -7.01 -3.34
N LEU A 78 -1.98 -7.72 -3.25
CA LEU A 78 -0.66 -7.18 -2.95
C LEU A 78 0.18 -7.19 -4.22
N CYS A 79 0.71 -6.04 -4.60
CA CYS A 79 1.80 -5.95 -5.54
C CYS A 79 3.11 -6.07 -4.74
N ILE A 80 3.92 -7.08 -5.07
CA ILE A 80 5.30 -7.17 -4.59
C ILE A 80 6.16 -6.66 -5.74
N GLY A 81 6.71 -5.46 -5.58
CA GLY A 81 7.37 -4.75 -6.66
C GLY A 81 8.49 -3.84 -6.16
N GLY A 82 9.56 -3.76 -6.94
CA GLY A 82 10.81 -3.08 -6.58
C GLY A 82 11.94 -4.06 -6.30
N THR A 83 13.06 -3.52 -5.81
CA THR A 83 14.13 -4.36 -5.25
C THR A 83 13.54 -5.06 -4.03
N ILE A 84 13.52 -6.39 -4.03
CA ILE A 84 13.26 -7.14 -2.80
C ILE A 84 14.59 -7.06 -2.02
N PRO A 85 14.58 -6.73 -0.71
CA PRO A 85 15.81 -6.73 0.05
C PRO A 85 16.48 -8.11 -0.04
N ASP A 86 17.80 -8.14 -0.27
CA ASP A 86 18.59 -9.38 -0.42
C ASP A 86 18.60 -10.27 0.85
N GLU A 87 18.04 -9.81 1.97
CA GLU A 87 18.07 -10.52 3.26
C GLU A 87 17.05 -11.69 3.38
N HIS A 88 16.52 -12.18 2.26
CA HIS A 88 15.61 -13.33 2.17
C HIS A 88 15.98 -14.33 1.08
#